data_AF-A0A920UMQ6-F1
#
_entry.id   AF-A0A920UMQ6-F1
#
_cell.length_a   1.000
_cell.length_b   1.000
_cell.length_c   1.000
_cell.angle_alpha   90.00
_cell.angle_beta   90.00
_cell.angle_gamma   90.00
#
_symmetry.space_group_name_H-M   'P 1'
#
loop_
_entity.id
_entity.type
_entity.pdbx_description
1 polymer ?
#
loop_
_entity_poly.entity_id
_entity_poly.type
_entity_poly.pdbx_seq_one_letter_code
_entity_poly.pdbx_strand_id
1 'polypeptide(L)' 'MKWCRYQNGDTASYGIIEGENVIEISGDPFGEYSRQPTSRPLTGVKLFHR' A
#
# COMPACT_ATOMS: atom_id res chain seq x y z
N MET A 1 0.39 -9.45 -8.80
CA MET A 1 0.52 -8.23 -7.97
C MET A 1 -0.25 -8.44 -6.68
N LYS A 2 0.40 -8.33 -5.52
CA LYS A 2 -0.28 -8.41 -4.22
C LYS A 2 -0.62 -7.00 -3.78
N TRP A 3 -1.88 -6.76 -3.48
CA TRP A 3 -2.35 -5.47 -2.98
C TRP A 3 -2.53 -5.55 -1.48
N CYS A 4 -2.27 -4.46 -0.80
CA CYS A 4 -2.55 -4.35 0.62
C CYS A 4 -3.15 -3.00 0.95
N ARG A 5 -4.06 -3.04 1.92
CA ARG A 5 -4.54 -1.85 2.59
C ARG A 5 -3.80 -1.75 3.91
N TYR A 6 -3.14 -0.63 4.13
CA TYR A 6 -2.39 -0.36 5.36
C TYR A 6 -2.82 0.96 5.95
N GLN A 7 -2.64 1.09 7.26
CA GLN A 7 -2.88 2.36 7.94
C GLN A 7 -1.63 3.22 7.90
N ASN A 8 -1.77 4.46 7.43
CA ASN A 8 -0.73 5.47 7.50
C ASN A 8 -1.25 6.65 8.32
N GLY A 9 -0.91 6.68 9.62
CA GLY A 9 -1.50 7.63 10.56
C GLY A 9 -2.98 7.34 10.80
N ASP A 10 -3.85 8.32 10.57
CA ASP A 10 -5.31 8.18 10.71
C ASP A 10 -6.01 7.75 9.41
N THR A 11 -5.27 7.72 8.29
CA THR A 11 -5.83 7.43 6.97
C THR A 11 -5.46 6.01 6.52
N ALA A 12 -6.45 5.27 6.02
CA ALA A 12 -6.21 3.99 5.37
C ALA A 12 -5.79 4.20 3.91
N SER A 13 -4.57 3.81 3.57
CA SER A 13 -4.01 3.90 2.23
C SER A 13 -3.93 2.53 1.57
N TYR A 14 -3.83 2.54 0.24
CA TYR A 14 -3.57 1.34 -0.56
C TYR A 14 -2.12 1.33 -1.03
N GLY A 15 -1.57 0.13 -1.15
CA GLY A 15 -0.26 -0.05 -1.75
C GLY A 15 -0.09 -1.43 -2.36
N ILE A 16 0.91 -1.52 -3.23
CA ILE A 16 1.29 -2.75 -3.92
C ILE A 16 2.48 -3.35 -3.18
N ILE A 17 2.37 -4.62 -2.81
CA ILE A 17 3.45 -5.38 -2.22
C ILE A 17 4.39 -5.87 -3.33
N GLU A 18 5.60 -5.33 -3.33
CA GLU A 18 6.72 -5.80 -4.14
C GLU A 18 7.84 -6.33 -3.23
N GLY A 19 7.96 -7.65 -3.18
CA GLY A 19 8.87 -8.33 -2.25
C GLY A 19 8.48 -8.08 -0.79
N GLU A 20 9.34 -7.33 -0.09
CA GLU A 20 9.19 -6.95 1.32
C GLU A 20 8.81 -5.48 1.50
N ASN A 21 8.50 -4.78 0.41
CA ASN A 21 8.11 -3.38 0.42
C ASN A 21 6.69 -3.18 -0.08
N VAL A 22 6.04 -2.14 0.44
CA VAL A 22 4.75 -1.65 0.02
C VAL A 22 4.95 -0.32 -0.68
N ILE A 23 4.64 -0.29 -1.97
CA ILE A 23 4.63 0.93 -2.77
C ILE A 23 3.24 1.55 -2.63
N GLU A 24 3.16 2.74 -2.06
CA GLU A 24 1.92 3.49 -1.95
C GLU A 24 1.38 3.80 -3.35
N ILE A 25 0.07 3.67 -3.53
CA ILE A 25 -0.60 4.05 -4.77
C ILE A 25 -1.67 5.08 -4.48
N SER A 26 -1.85 6.02 -5.41
CA SER A 26 -2.96 6.96 -5.40
C SER A 26 -3.90 6.61 -6.53
N GLY A 27 -5.19 6.45 -6.21
CA GLY A 27 -6.22 6.05 -7.16
C GLY A 27 -6.82 4.70 -6.82
N ASP A 28 -7.47 4.08 -7.81
CA ASP A 28 -8.26 2.88 -7.62
C ASP A 28 -7.45 1.62 -7.95
N PRO A 29 -7.37 0.62 -7.04
CA PRO A 29 -6.71 -0.65 -7.31
C PRO A 29 -7.23 -1.43 -8.52
N PHE A 30 -8.50 -1.20 -8.86
CA PHE A 30 -9.21 -1.86 -9.95
C PHE A 30 -9.40 -0.96 -11.18
N GLY A 31 -8.92 0.29 -11.11
CA GLY A 31 -9.04 1.29 -12.17
C GLY A 31 -7.68 1.89 -12.52
N GLU A 32 -7.63 3.20 -12.74
CA GLU A 32 -6.37 3.92 -12.86
C GLU A 32 -5.78 4.19 -11.48
N TYR A 33 -4.54 3.76 -11.30
CA TYR A 33 -3.73 4.11 -10.15
C TYR A 33 -2.37 4.64 -10.60
N SER A 34 -1.85 5.59 -9.82
CA SER A 34 -0.49 6.09 -9.95
C SER A 34 0.34 5.61 -8.78
N ARG A 35 1.44 4.92 -9.09
CA ARG A 35 2.46 4.54 -8.11
C ARG A 35 3.11 5.81 -7.55
N GLN A 36 3.05 5.98 -6.24
CA GLN A 36 3.79 7.02 -5.57
C GLN A 36 5.25 6.55 -5.39
N PRO A 37 6.23 7.48 -5.39
CA PRO A 37 7.61 7.14 -5.07
C PRO A 37 7.79 6.73 -3.60
N THR A 38 6.73 6.81 -2.80
CA THR A 38 6.69 6.40 -1.39
C THR A 38 6.65 4.88 -1.30
N SER A 39 7.78 4.28 -0.93
CA SER A 39 7.90 2.86 -0.62
C SER A 39 8.18 2.68 0.87
N ARG A 40 7.44 1.80 1.53
CA ARG A 40 7.59 1.50 2.95
C ARG A 40 7.83 0.01 3.17
N PRO A 41 8.70 -0.39 4.11
CA PRO A 41 8.89 -1.80 4.41
C PRO A 41 7.62 -2.41 5.00
N LEU A 42 7.28 -3.64 4.60
CA LEU A 42 6.10 -4.38 5.08
C LEU A 42 6.09 -4.50 6.60
N THR A 43 7.28 -4.62 7.21
CA THR A 43 7.49 -4.75 8.65
C THR A 43 7.13 -3.49 9.42
N GLY A 44 7.14 -2.32 8.76
CA GLY A 44 6.82 -1.02 9.36
C GLY A 44 5.36 -0.61 9.19
N VAL A 45 4.57 -1.33 8.40
CA VAL A 45 3.16 -1.01 8.15
C VAL A 45 2.24 -2.01 8.81
N LYS A 46 1.19 -1.51 9.47
CA LYS A 46 0.16 -2.37 10.07
C LYS A 46 -0.79 -2.84 8.98
N LEU A 47 -0.63 -4.09 8.57
CA LEU A 47 -1.52 -4.74 7.61
C LEU A 47 -2.82 -5.14 8.32
N PHE A 48 -3.96 -4.70 7.79
CA PHE A 48 -5.25 -5.21 8.24
C PHE A 48 -5.50 -6.59 7.62
N HIS A 49 -5.29 -7.64 8.40
CA HIS A 49 -5.84 -8.97 8.10
C HIS A 49 -7.18 -9.08 8.82
N ARG A 50 -8.26 -9.29 8.06
CA ARG A 50 -9.52 -9.81 8.57
C ARG A 50 -9.71 -11.22 8.04
#